data_AF-A0A969F2H8-F1
#
_entry.id   AF-A0A969F2H8-F1
#
_cell.length_a   1.000
_cell.length_b   1.000
_cell.length_c   1.000
_cell.angle_alpha   90.00
_cell.angle_beta   90.00
_cell.angle_gamma   90.00
#
_symmetry.space_group_name_H-M   'P 1'
#
loop_
_entity.id
_entity.type
_entity.pdbx_description
1 polymer ?
#
loop_
_entity_poly.entity_id
_entity_poly.type
_entity_poly.pdbx_seq_one_letter_code
_entity_poly.pdbx_strand_id
1 'polypeptide(L)'
;MVSIADGDQVSIIALGDVAGITAQVVVDSDPVVPAGNVRLRVLHAAPAAGNVQVWLSAPGAALDAADPAIITADFSFNSFLTADRCRSRPELPGSVTPSLADTTVLYDSGTLALPSGGNLLLAAVPNTGAGSAPVALIASTGTAL
;
A
#
# COMPACT_ATOMS: atom_id res chain seq x y z
N MET A 1 5.83 -13.67 -18.37
CA MET A 1 4.65 -14.56 -18.27
C MET A 1 4.39 -14.77 -16.79
N VAL A 2 3.17 -14.50 -16.32
CA VAL A 2 2.80 -14.69 -14.91
C VAL A 2 2.40 -16.16 -14.72
N SER A 3 2.99 -16.82 -13.73
CA SER A 3 2.61 -18.19 -13.35
C SER A 3 1.48 -18.14 -12.34
N ILE A 4 0.42 -18.91 -12.56
CA ILE A 4 -0.74 -19.02 -11.67
C ILE A 4 -0.99 -20.51 -11.47
N ALA A 5 -1.11 -20.94 -10.21
CA ALA A 5 -1.39 -22.30 -9.80
C ALA A 5 -2.78 -22.43 -9.15
N ASP A 6 -3.24 -23.67 -8.96
CA ASP A 6 -4.45 -23.95 -8.19
C ASP A 6 -4.31 -23.45 -6.75
N GLY A 7 -5.34 -22.78 -6.24
CA GLY A 7 -5.34 -22.18 -4.91
C GLY A 7 -4.72 -20.77 -4.79
N ASP A 8 -4.09 -20.23 -5.84
CA ASP A 8 -3.58 -18.85 -5.83
C ASP A 8 -4.73 -17.83 -5.76
N GLN A 9 -4.59 -16.80 -4.93
CA GLN A 9 -5.44 -15.60 -5.03
C GLN A 9 -4.79 -14.58 -5.96
N VAL A 10 -5.51 -14.16 -7.00
CA VAL A 10 -4.99 -13.25 -8.02
C VAL A 10 -5.75 -11.94 -8.01
N SER A 11 -5.03 -10.83 -7.87
CA SER A 11 -5.56 -9.48 -8.07
C SER A 11 -4.92 -8.86 -9.32
N ILE A 12 -5.75 -8.37 -10.25
CA ILE A 12 -5.30 -7.67 -11.45
C ILE A 12 -5.73 -6.22 -11.34
N ILE A 13 -4.77 -5.31 -11.42
CA ILE A 13 -4.99 -3.87 -11.38
C ILE A 13 -4.62 -3.29 -12.74
N ALA A 14 -5.60 -2.74 -13.44
CA ALA A 14 -5.36 -1.95 -14.65
C ALA A 14 -5.10 -0.49 -14.26
N LEU A 15 -4.00 0.09 -14.72
CA LEU A 15 -3.51 1.40 -14.29
C LEU A 15 -2.80 2.16 -15.41
N GLY A 16 -2.66 3.47 -15.21
CA GLY A 16 -2.13 4.41 -16.22
C GLY A 16 -3.22 5.11 -17.02
N ASP A 17 -2.80 5.92 -17.99
CA ASP A 17 -3.70 6.66 -18.87
C ASP A 17 -4.28 5.75 -19.96
N VAL A 18 -5.42 6.15 -20.55
CA VAL A 18 -6.07 5.40 -21.64
C VAL A 18 -5.12 5.11 -22.81
N ALA A 19 -4.21 6.05 -23.10
CA ALA A 19 -3.23 5.90 -24.19
C ALA A 19 -2.10 4.89 -23.88
N GLY A 20 -1.95 4.45 -22.62
CA GLY A 20 -0.83 3.63 -22.17
C GLY A 20 -1.19 2.70 -21.00
N ILE A 21 -2.43 2.19 -20.98
CA ILE A 21 -2.91 1.33 -19.90
C ILE A 21 -2.04 0.07 -19.77
N THR A 22 -1.66 -0.26 -18.54
CA THR A 22 -0.91 -1.47 -18.21
C THR A 22 -1.62 -2.24 -17.11
N ALA A 23 -1.29 -3.53 -16.98
CA ALA A 23 -1.81 -4.38 -15.93
C ALA A 23 -0.69 -4.75 -14.96
N GLN A 24 -0.93 -4.51 -13.67
CA GLN A 24 -0.16 -5.10 -12.59
C GLN A 24 -0.89 -6.31 -12.05
N VAL A 25 -0.21 -7.45 -12.06
CA VAL A 25 -0.76 -8.72 -11.57
C VAL A 25 -0.09 -9.07 -10.25
N VAL A 26 -0.91 -9.22 -9.22
CA VAL A 26 -0.50 -9.63 -7.88
C VAL A 26 -1.00 -11.05 -7.66
N VAL A 27 -0.08 -11.98 -7.38
CA VAL A 27 -0.39 -13.40 -7.19
C VAL A 27 0.02 -13.80 -5.78
N ASP A 28 -0.93 -14.42 -5.08
CA ASP A 28 -0.78 -14.87 -3.70
C ASP A 28 -0.83 -16.38 -3.63
N SER A 29 0.34 -17.00 -3.68
CA SER A 29 0.45 -18.45 -3.60
C SER A 29 0.39 -19.01 -2.19
N ASP A 30 0.44 -18.14 -1.18
CA ASP A 30 0.08 -18.46 0.21
C ASP A 30 -0.80 -17.31 0.74
N PRO A 31 -2.13 -17.40 0.56
CA PRO A 31 -3.05 -16.35 0.99
C PRO A 31 -3.24 -16.32 2.51
N VAL A 32 -2.77 -17.35 3.23
CA VAL A 32 -2.91 -17.41 4.68
C VAL A 32 -1.83 -16.54 5.33
N VAL A 33 -2.26 -15.51 6.05
CA VAL A 33 -1.36 -14.67 6.85
C VAL A 33 -1.36 -15.22 8.29
N PRO A 34 -0.20 -15.59 8.87
CA PRO A 34 -0.16 -16.14 10.22
C PRO A 34 -0.69 -15.15 11.27
N ALA A 35 -1.38 -15.67 12.28
CA ALA A 35 -1.87 -14.87 13.39
C ALA A 35 -0.75 -14.02 14.02
N GLY A 36 -1.06 -12.79 14.41
CA GLY A 36 -0.08 -11.80 14.87
C GLY A 36 0.70 -11.09 13.76
N ASN A 37 0.39 -11.37 12.49
CA ASN A 37 0.99 -10.69 11.35
C ASN A 37 -0.08 -10.11 10.44
N VAL A 38 0.30 -9.11 9.67
CA VAL A 38 -0.48 -8.58 8.55
C VAL A 38 0.43 -8.57 7.32
N ARG A 39 -0.13 -8.87 6.15
CA ARG A 39 0.54 -8.63 4.88
C ARG A 39 0.03 -7.32 4.33
N LEU A 40 0.95 -6.37 4.08
CA LEU A 40 0.63 -5.09 3.47
C LEU A 40 1.28 -5.00 2.10
N ARG A 41 0.47 -4.65 1.11
CA ARG A 41 0.95 -4.35 -0.24
C ARG A 41 0.55 -2.97 -0.65
N VAL A 42 1.48 -2.26 -1.26
CA VAL A 42 1.28 -0.91 -1.75
C VAL A 42 1.67 -0.90 -3.22
N LEU A 43 0.80 -0.33 -4.06
CA LEU A 43 1.01 -0.15 -5.49
C LEU A 43 0.99 1.35 -5.81
N HIS A 44 2.00 1.83 -6.53
CA HIS A 44 1.96 3.16 -7.11
C HIS A 44 1.26 3.13 -8.47
N ALA A 45 0.00 3.56 -8.51
CA ALA A 45 -0.83 3.56 -9.70
C ALA A 45 -1.10 4.96 -10.30
N ALA A 46 -0.36 5.99 -9.87
CA ALA A 46 -0.55 7.38 -10.28
C ALA A 46 0.65 7.91 -11.09
N PRO A 47 0.61 7.86 -12.43
CA PRO A 47 1.77 8.17 -13.28
C PRO A 47 2.24 9.62 -13.17
N ALA A 48 1.33 10.56 -12.89
CA ALA A 48 1.64 11.99 -12.79
C ALA A 48 2.18 12.44 -11.43
N ALA A 49 2.21 11.57 -10.41
CA ALA A 49 2.60 11.96 -9.05
C ALA A 49 4.12 11.96 -8.80
N GLY A 50 4.93 11.56 -9.80
CA GLY A 50 6.38 11.48 -9.68
C GLY A 50 6.85 10.34 -8.78
N ASN A 51 8.13 10.35 -8.40
CA ASN A 51 8.66 9.38 -7.43
C ASN A 51 8.36 9.86 -6.01
N VAL A 52 7.96 8.92 -5.17
CA VAL A 52 7.54 9.18 -3.78
C VAL A 52 8.18 8.16 -2.84
N GLN A 53 8.22 8.46 -1.56
CA GLN A 53 8.59 7.49 -0.52
C GLN A 53 7.34 7.04 0.22
N VAL A 54 7.29 5.77 0.63
CA VAL A 54 6.17 5.22 1.40
C VAL A 54 6.57 5.04 2.86
N TRP A 55 5.83 5.70 3.74
CA TRP A 55 6.02 5.63 5.18
C TRP A 55 4.93 4.81 5.85
N LEU A 56 5.27 4.16 6.96
CA LEU A 56 4.35 3.41 7.81
C LEU A 56 4.63 3.83 9.26
N SER A 57 3.71 4.56 9.89
CA SER A 57 3.92 5.11 11.23
C SER A 57 2.74 4.88 12.18
N ALA A 58 2.98 5.03 13.48
CA ALA A 58 1.88 5.04 14.45
C ALA A 58 0.95 6.24 14.20
N PRO A 59 -0.34 6.16 14.54
CA PRO A 59 -1.24 7.31 14.44
C PRO A 59 -0.69 8.49 15.25
N GLY A 60 -0.46 9.63 14.58
CA GLY A 60 0.06 10.86 15.20
C GLY A 60 1.56 10.86 15.48
N ALA A 61 2.31 9.84 15.09
CA ALA A 61 3.78 9.86 15.16
C ALA A 61 4.36 10.78 14.08
N ALA A 62 5.46 11.45 14.41
CA ALA A 62 6.20 12.27 13.46
C ALA A 62 6.88 11.39 12.41
N LEU A 63 6.82 11.81 11.15
CA LEU A 63 7.55 11.16 10.06
C LEU A 63 8.98 11.70 10.04
N ASP A 64 9.85 11.12 10.88
CA ASP A 64 11.28 11.39 10.85
C ASP A 64 12.08 10.13 10.55
N ALA A 65 13.34 10.30 10.16
CA ALA A 65 14.23 9.20 9.79
C ALA A 65 14.57 8.25 10.96
N ALA A 66 14.10 8.53 12.19
CA ALA A 66 14.32 7.71 13.37
C ALA A 66 13.11 6.82 13.74
N ASP A 67 11.93 7.06 13.16
CA ASP A 67 10.73 6.22 13.35
C ASP A 67 10.74 5.01 12.38
N PRO A 68 10.58 3.76 12.85
CA PRO A 68 10.81 2.59 12.01
C PRO A 68 9.57 2.29 11.18
N ALA A 69 9.51 2.80 9.95
CA ALA A 69 9.24 1.99 8.76
C ALA A 69 9.14 2.87 7.49
N ILE A 70 10.31 3.33 7.01
CA ILE A 70 10.47 3.49 5.57
C ILE A 70 10.27 2.10 4.97
N ILE A 71 9.15 1.87 4.29
CA ILE A 71 8.97 0.58 3.61
C ILE A 71 9.82 0.58 2.32
N THR A 72 9.98 1.73 1.65
CA THR A 72 10.86 1.88 0.49
C THR A 72 11.20 3.34 0.18
N ALA A 73 12.42 3.59 -0.29
CA ALA A 73 12.81 4.84 -0.96
C ALA A 73 12.66 4.68 -2.48
N ASP A 74 12.29 5.74 -3.18
CA ASP A 74 12.11 5.78 -4.65
C ASP A 74 11.00 4.86 -5.19
N PHE A 75 9.80 4.97 -4.61
CA PHE A 75 8.60 4.33 -5.11
C PHE A 75 8.09 5.06 -6.36
N SER A 76 8.36 4.50 -7.53
CA SER A 76 8.00 5.08 -8.84
C SER A 76 6.71 4.48 -9.41
N PHE A 77 6.14 5.08 -10.45
CA PHE A 77 4.94 4.56 -11.11
C PHE A 77 5.08 3.06 -11.48
N ASN A 78 4.02 2.31 -11.23
CA ASN A 78 3.96 0.84 -11.40
C ASN A 78 4.93 0.05 -10.51
N SER A 79 5.54 0.70 -9.50
CA SER A 79 6.26 -0.01 -8.45
C SER A 79 5.29 -0.67 -7.49
N PHE A 80 5.67 -1.86 -7.03
CA PHE A 80 4.90 -2.65 -6.10
C PHE A 80 5.75 -3.02 -4.90
N LEU A 81 5.22 -2.76 -3.72
CA LEU A 81 5.87 -3.02 -2.46
C LEU A 81 5.08 -4.06 -1.71
N THR A 82 5.76 -5.10 -1.25
CA THR A 82 5.18 -6.10 -0.36
C THR A 82 5.95 -6.07 0.95
N ALA A 83 5.26 -5.70 2.02
CA ALA A 83 5.74 -5.87 3.38
C ALA A 83 5.13 -7.17 3.92
N ASP A 84 5.83 -8.27 3.66
CA ASP A 84 5.47 -9.57 4.19
C ASP A 84 5.84 -9.62 5.68
N ARG A 85 4.83 -9.79 6.53
CA ARG A 85 4.98 -9.93 7.99
C ARG A 85 5.33 -8.63 8.69
N CYS A 86 4.63 -7.55 8.35
CA CYS A 86 4.43 -6.49 9.33
C CYS A 86 3.86 -7.16 10.59
N ARG A 87 4.60 -7.13 11.70
CA ARG A 87 4.06 -7.63 12.97
C ARG A 87 2.84 -6.79 13.29
N SER A 88 1.72 -7.41 13.65
CA SER A 88 0.67 -6.69 14.37
C SER A 88 1.25 -6.38 15.74
N ARG A 89 2.02 -5.30 15.85
CA ARG A 89 2.70 -4.96 17.09
C ARG A 89 1.64 -4.36 18.04
N PRO A 90 1.55 -4.81 19.31
CA PRO A 90 0.70 -4.16 20.31
C PRO A 90 1.01 -2.66 20.49
N GLU A 91 2.22 -2.27 20.09
CA GLU A 91 2.83 -0.94 20.18
C GLU A 91 2.46 -0.05 18.98
N LEU A 92 1.79 -0.63 17.98
CA LEU A 92 1.15 0.02 16.82
C LEU A 92 -0.29 -0.52 16.72
N PRO A 93 -1.20 -0.13 17.63
CA PRO A 93 -2.51 -0.75 17.73
C PRO A 93 -3.34 -0.46 16.48
N GLY A 94 -3.38 -1.44 15.58
CA GLY A 94 -4.43 -1.67 14.58
C GLY A 94 -4.77 -0.48 13.69
N SER A 95 -3.82 0.40 13.40
CA SER A 95 -4.05 1.68 12.72
C SER A 95 -2.72 2.23 12.23
N VAL A 96 -2.54 2.43 10.93
CA VAL A 96 -1.34 3.06 10.37
C VAL A 96 -1.67 4.05 9.28
N THR A 97 -0.89 5.12 9.18
CA THR A 97 -0.91 6.09 8.09
C THR A 97 0.16 5.80 7.03
N PRO A 98 -0.17 5.18 5.88
CA PRO A 98 0.63 5.31 4.68
C PRO A 98 0.69 6.76 4.20
N SER A 99 1.91 7.30 4.13
CA SER A 99 2.18 8.63 3.60
C SER A 99 3.12 8.57 2.39
N LEU A 100 2.84 9.41 1.40
CA LEU A 100 3.75 9.68 0.28
C LEU A 100 4.53 10.96 0.57
N ALA A 101 5.86 10.87 0.59
CA ALA A 101 6.71 12.04 0.84
C ALA A 101 8.03 12.00 0.06
N ASP A 102 8.60 13.16 -0.25
CA ASP A 102 10.01 13.33 -0.62
C ASP A 102 10.81 13.99 0.53
N THR A 103 10.19 15.00 1.14
CA THR A 103 10.56 15.83 2.30
C THR A 103 9.31 16.49 2.93
N THR A 104 8.20 16.60 2.17
CA THR A 104 6.88 17.08 2.62
C THR A 104 5.83 15.99 2.42
N VAL A 105 4.88 15.87 3.35
CA VAL A 105 3.75 14.92 3.23
C VAL A 105 2.83 15.36 2.09
N LEU A 106 2.78 14.56 1.02
CA LEU A 106 1.92 14.78 -0.15
C LEU A 106 0.52 14.20 0.04
N TYR A 107 0.44 13.10 0.77
CA TYR A 107 -0.80 12.40 1.09
C TYR A 107 -0.65 11.71 2.43
N ASP A 108 -1.68 11.86 3.27
CA ASP A 108 -1.85 11.15 4.54
C ASP A 108 -3.14 10.32 4.39
N SER A 109 -3.03 9.00 4.44
CA SER A 109 -4.20 8.10 4.34
C SER A 109 -5.14 8.18 5.54
N GLY A 110 -4.72 8.84 6.61
CA GLY A 110 -5.23 8.63 7.95
C GLY A 110 -4.96 7.22 8.45
N THR A 111 -5.59 6.93 9.58
CA THR A 111 -5.53 5.64 10.26
C THR A 111 -6.16 4.51 9.43
N LEU A 112 -5.37 3.48 9.11
CA LEU A 112 -5.82 2.26 8.44
C LEU A 112 -5.73 1.02 9.35
N ALA A 113 -6.84 0.29 9.47
CA ALA A 113 -6.89 -0.93 10.28
C ALA A 113 -5.95 -2.03 9.76
N LEU A 114 -5.11 -2.57 10.65
CA LEU A 114 -4.20 -3.69 10.36
C LEU A 114 -4.61 -4.96 11.15
N PRO A 115 -5.69 -5.65 10.75
CA PRO A 115 -6.15 -6.84 11.46
C PRO A 115 -5.12 -7.97 11.38
N SER A 116 -4.96 -8.70 12.49
CA SER A 116 -4.16 -9.93 12.53
C SER A 116 -4.71 -10.94 11.52
N GLY A 117 -3.84 -11.51 10.69
CA GLY A 117 -4.22 -12.40 9.59
C GLY A 117 -4.73 -11.65 8.35
N GLY A 118 -4.69 -10.32 8.33
CA GLY A 118 -5.13 -9.52 7.19
C GLY A 118 -4.16 -9.56 6.02
N ASN A 119 -4.72 -9.53 4.80
CA ASN A 119 -3.99 -9.35 3.55
C ASN A 119 -4.51 -8.08 2.87
N LEU A 120 -3.76 -6.99 2.98
CA LEU A 120 -4.16 -5.67 2.51
C LEU A 120 -3.45 -5.33 1.21
N LEU A 121 -4.22 -4.90 0.21
CA LEU A 121 -3.73 -4.31 -1.02
C LEU A 121 -4.17 -2.85 -1.10
N LEU A 122 -3.21 -1.94 -1.13
CA LEU A 122 -3.39 -0.52 -1.26
C LEU A 122 -2.87 -0.04 -2.61
N ALA A 123 -3.62 0.81 -3.29
CA ALA A 123 -3.18 1.45 -4.53
C ALA A 123 -3.30 2.97 -4.41
N ALA A 124 -2.18 3.66 -4.57
CA ALA A 124 -2.13 5.12 -4.71
C ALA A 124 -2.45 5.49 -6.16
N VAL A 125 -3.68 5.94 -6.41
CA VAL A 125 -4.23 6.29 -7.73
C VAL A 125 -4.26 7.81 -7.93
N PRO A 126 -4.38 8.32 -9.17
CA PRO A 126 -4.55 9.75 -9.39
C PRO A 126 -5.75 10.27 -8.60
N ASN A 127 -5.58 11.40 -7.89
CA ASN A 127 -6.70 12.04 -7.23
C ASN A 127 -7.57 12.74 -8.28
N THR A 128 -8.78 12.24 -8.51
CA THR A 128 -9.79 12.88 -9.38
C THR A 128 -10.89 13.59 -8.58
N GLY A 129 -10.76 13.62 -7.26
CA GLY A 129 -11.73 14.22 -6.33
C GLY A 129 -11.32 15.62 -5.86
N ALA A 130 -11.98 16.10 -4.80
CA ALA A 130 -11.64 17.36 -4.15
C ALA A 130 -10.40 17.21 -3.24
N GLY A 131 -9.57 18.25 -3.17
CA GLY A 131 -8.38 18.30 -2.33
C GLY A 131 -7.10 18.63 -3.10
N SER A 132 -6.03 18.94 -2.39
CA SER A 132 -4.74 19.31 -2.97
C SER A 132 -3.75 18.15 -3.10
N ALA A 133 -4.08 16.98 -2.56
CA ALA A 133 -3.21 15.81 -2.66
C ALA A 133 -3.15 15.29 -4.11
N PRO A 134 -1.96 14.96 -4.64
CA PRO A 134 -1.79 14.49 -6.02
C PRO A 134 -2.33 13.05 -6.22
N VAL A 135 -2.51 12.30 -5.14
CA VAL A 135 -3.01 10.93 -5.16
C VAL A 135 -4.21 10.73 -4.23
N ALA A 136 -4.97 9.68 -4.47
CA ALA A 136 -5.96 9.11 -3.56
C ALA A 136 -5.64 7.63 -3.31
N LEU A 137 -6.21 7.04 -2.26
CA LEU A 137 -5.96 5.65 -1.87
C LEU A 137 -7.17 4.76 -2.13
N ILE A 138 -6.97 3.66 -2.85
CA ILE A 138 -7.91 2.53 -2.91
C ILE A 138 -7.38 1.43 -2.01
N ALA A 139 -8.22 0.91 -1.12
CA ALA A 139 -7.84 -0.14 -0.19
C ALA A 139 -8.74 -1.37 -0.34
N SER A 140 -8.11 -2.54 -0.50
CA SER A 140 -8.74 -3.84 -0.35
C SER A 140 -8.22 -4.47 0.95
N THR A 141 -9.11 -4.65 1.93
CA THR A 141 -8.74 -5.10 3.28
C THR A 141 -9.05 -6.57 3.54
N GLY A 142 -9.68 -7.28 2.60
CA GLY A 142 -10.00 -8.70 2.71
C GLY A 142 -11.02 -9.07 3.81
N THR A 143 -11.57 -8.08 4.53
CA THR A 143 -12.65 -8.26 5.50
C THR A 143 -13.99 -8.16 4.77
N ALA A 144 -14.81 -9.22 4.83
CA ALA A 144 -16.21 -9.12 4.42
C ALA A 144 -16.92 -8.04 5.24
N LEU A 145 -17.73 -7.21 4.57
CA LEU A 145 -18.60 -6.21 5.20
C LEU A 145 -19.71 -6.86 6.03
#